data_AF-A0A0K2V2D2-F1
#
_entry.id   AF-A0A0K2V2D2-F1
#
_cell.length_a   1.000
_cell.length_b   1.000
_cell.length_c   1.000
_cell.angle_alpha   90.00
_cell.angle_beta   90.00
_cell.angle_gamma   90.00
#
_symmetry.space_group_name_H-M   'P 1'
#
loop_
_entity.id
_entity.type
_entity.pdbx_description
1 polymer ?
#
loop_
_entity_poly.entity_id
_entity_poly.type
_entity_poly.pdbx_seq_one_letter_code
_entity_poly.pdbx_strand_id
1 'polypeptide(L)'
;MEKDCDSPCNFQMVNVASITSQKISFKNISMYTVYLPSRVQVNTEHYLYLFLDAAAEIGGYVGILLGVSFYDLALKIKKSAIARLQAYKTTDEVMAFEKY
;
A
#
# COMPACT_ATOMS: atom_id res chain seq x y z
N MET A 1 -18.16 -22.03 -17.02
CA MET A 1 -17.45 -21.04 -16.19
C MET A 1 -18.22 -19.74 -16.31
N GLU A 2 -19.02 -19.47 -15.29
CA GLU A 2 -19.81 -18.25 -15.14
C GLU A 2 -18.83 -17.10 -14.90
N LYS A 3 -18.97 -16.00 -15.63
CA LYS A 3 -18.12 -14.83 -15.45
C LYS A 3 -18.66 -14.05 -14.27
N ASP A 4 -18.11 -14.29 -13.09
CA ASP A 4 -18.32 -13.40 -11.95
C ASP A 4 -17.71 -12.03 -12.27
N CYS A 5 -18.51 -10.98 -12.11
CA CYS A 5 -18.03 -9.61 -12.26
C CYS A 5 -17.39 -9.15 -10.95
N ASP A 6 -16.21 -8.54 -11.03
CA ASP A 6 -15.59 -7.89 -9.88
C ASP A 6 -16.46 -6.72 -9.38
N SER A 7 -16.50 -6.54 -8.05
CA SER A 7 -17.15 -5.39 -7.44
C SER A 7 -16.42 -4.10 -7.81
N PRO A 8 -17.13 -3.03 -8.21
CA PRO A 8 -16.50 -1.74 -8.48
C PRO A 8 -15.94 -1.10 -7.21
N CYS A 9 -14.79 -0.43 -7.32
CA CYS A 9 -14.18 0.28 -6.18
C CYS A 9 -14.97 1.54 -5.75
N ASN A 10 -15.69 2.16 -6.68
CA ASN A 10 -16.50 3.34 -6.42
C ASN A 10 -17.93 3.06 -6.88
N PHE A 11 -18.87 3.13 -5.95
CA PHE A 11 -20.29 3.00 -6.26
C PHE A 11 -21.12 3.89 -5.34
N GLN A 12 -22.25 4.36 -5.85
CA GLN A 12 -23.20 5.15 -5.10
C GLN A 12 -24.48 4.33 -4.93
N MET A 13 -24.82 4.03 -3.68
CA MET A 13 -26.11 3.41 -3.35
C MET A 13 -27.13 4.48 -3.00
N VAL A 14 -28.25 4.50 -3.73
CA VAL A 14 -29.39 5.34 -3.40
C VAL A 14 -30.46 4.43 -2.81
N ASN A 15 -30.60 4.47 -1.48
CA ASN A 15 -31.70 3.77 -0.82
C ASN A 15 -32.96 4.64 -0.94
N VAL A 16 -33.83 4.29 -1.87
CA VAL A 16 -35.16 4.87 -1.98
C VAL A 16 -36.02 4.18 -0.92
N ALA A 17 -35.99 4.70 0.30
CA ALA A 17 -36.98 4.30 1.29
C ALA A 17 -38.37 4.52 0.67
N SER A 18 -39.27 3.54 0.81
CA SER A 18 -40.66 3.63 0.38
C SER A 18 -41.39 4.73 1.17
N ILE A 19 -41.17 5.98 0.80
CA ILE A 19 -41.80 7.15 1.40
C ILE A 19 -43.11 7.33 0.65
N THR A 20 -44.20 6.92 1.30
CA THR A 20 -45.61 7.25 1.05
C THR A 20 -45.88 7.75 -0.38
N SER A 21 -45.97 6.83 -1.32
CA SER A 21 -46.44 7.15 -2.67
C SER A 21 -47.92 7.53 -2.60
N GLN A 22 -48.23 8.82 -2.45
CA GLN A 22 -49.57 9.31 -2.72
C GLN A 22 -49.78 9.26 -4.22
N LYS A 23 -50.38 8.18 -4.71
CA LYS A 23 -50.87 8.10 -6.08
C LYS A 23 -52.07 9.03 -6.22
N ILE A 24 -51.82 10.26 -6.66
CA ILE A 24 -52.89 11.14 -7.12
C ILE A 24 -53.21 10.68 -8.55
N SER A 25 -54.23 9.83 -8.69
CA SER A 25 -54.66 9.31 -9.99
C SER A 25 -55.65 10.27 -10.63
N PHE A 26 -55.17 11.04 -11.61
CA PHE A 26 -56.03 11.65 -12.60
C PHE A 26 -56.09 10.71 -13.80
N LYS A 27 -57.25 10.64 -14.48
CA LYS A 27 -57.47 9.77 -15.64
C LYS A 27 -56.33 10.00 -16.65
N ASN A 28 -55.45 9.00 -16.81
CA ASN A 28 -54.26 8.96 -17.68
C ASN A 28 -52.98 9.73 -17.25
N ILE A 29 -52.87 10.22 -16.01
CA ILE A 29 -51.64 10.86 -15.52
C ILE A 29 -51.23 10.25 -14.18
N SER A 30 -50.00 9.73 -14.11
CA SER A 30 -49.36 9.29 -12.86
C SER A 30 -48.20 10.22 -12.50
N MET A 31 -48.28 10.84 -11.33
CA MET A 31 -47.18 11.62 -10.76
C MET A 31 -46.48 10.80 -9.66
N TYR A 32 -45.15 10.76 -9.69
CA TYR A 32 -44.33 10.15 -8.65
C TYR A 32 -43.40 11.21 -8.07
N THR A 33 -43.52 11.48 -6.78
CA THR A 33 -42.63 12.41 -6.06
C THR A 33 -41.60 11.58 -5.31
N VAL A 34 -40.32 11.74 -5.66
CA VAL A 34 -39.20 11.08 -4.98
C VAL A 34 -38.55 12.09 -4.04
N TYR A 35 -38.53 11.78 -2.74
CA TYR A 35 -37.84 12.60 -1.75
C TYR A 35 -36.43 12.06 -1.53
N LEU A 36 -35.42 12.91 -1.79
CA LEU A 36 -34.03 12.62 -1.49
C LEU A 36 -33.69 13.16 -0.09
N PRO A 37 -33.02 12.37 0.77
CA PRO A 37 -32.58 12.87 2.07
C PRO A 37 -31.52 13.96 1.90
N SER A 38 -31.54 14.98 2.77
CA SER A 38 -30.58 16.10 2.74
C SER A 38 -29.14 15.70 3.13
N ARG A 39 -28.91 14.47 3.57
CA ARG A 39 -27.61 13.99 4.04
C ARG A 39 -27.19 12.78 3.22
N VAL A 40 -25.92 12.78 2.82
CA VAL A 40 -25.27 11.65 2.15
C VAL A 40 -24.31 10.99 3.12
N GLN A 41 -24.32 9.66 3.17
CA GLN A 41 -23.33 8.89 3.91
C GLN A 41 -22.23 8.46 2.94
N VAL A 42 -20.99 8.82 3.27
CA VAL A 42 -19.81 8.39 2.52
C VAL A 42 -19.12 7.32 3.36
N ASN A 43 -18.98 6.12 2.79
CA ASN A 43 -18.23 5.04 3.41
C ASN A 43 -16.95 4.81 2.60
N THR A 44 -15.80 5.02 3.23
CA THR A 44 -14.49 4.80 2.61
C THR A 44 -13.76 3.69 3.36
N GLU A 45 -13.32 2.69 2.62
CA GLU A 45 -12.47 1.63 3.16
C GLU A 45 -11.02 2.10 3.14
N HIS A 46 -10.39 2.11 4.30
CA HIS A 46 -8.98 2.45 4.45
C HIS A 46 -8.19 1.19 4.82
N TYR A 47 -7.02 1.01 4.22
CA TYR A 47 -6.09 -0.02 4.65
C TYR A 47 -5.58 0.32 6.04
N LEU A 48 -5.80 -0.60 6.99
CA LEU A 48 -5.36 -0.44 8.38
C LEU A 48 -3.85 -0.59 8.55
N TYR A 49 -3.18 -1.25 7.62
CA TYR A 49 -1.77 -1.59 7.74
C TYR A 49 -1.10 -1.49 6.37
N LEU A 50 -0.24 -0.49 6.20
CA LEU A 50 0.57 -0.35 5.01
C LEU A 50 1.88 -1.13 5.18
N PHE A 51 2.48 -1.50 4.05
CA PHE A 51 3.82 -2.12 4.07
C PHE A 51 4.84 -1.29 4.84
N LEU A 52 4.71 0.04 4.79
CA LEU A 52 5.57 0.97 5.54
C LEU A 52 5.39 0.82 7.05
N ASP A 53 4.16 0.63 7.53
CA ASP A 53 3.89 0.41 8.95
C ASP A 53 4.52 -0.92 9.39
N ALA A 54 4.40 -1.96 8.55
CA ALA A 54 5.04 -3.25 8.78
C ALA A 54 6.56 -3.16 8.89
N ALA A 55 7.18 -2.46 7.95
CA ALA A 55 8.62 -2.29 7.92
C ALA A 55 9.11 -1.47 9.13
N ALA A 56 8.34 -0.47 9.56
CA ALA A 56 8.66 0.35 10.71
C ALA A 56 8.59 -0.46 12.02
N GLU A 57 7.56 -1.28 12.21
CA GLU A 57 7.44 -2.14 13.39
C GLU A 57 8.57 -3.17 13.45
N ILE A 58 8.82 -3.89 12.35
CA ILE A 58 9.92 -4.86 12.28
C ILE A 58 11.26 -4.17 12.51
N GLY A 59 11.50 -3.02 11.87
CA GLY A 59 12.72 -2.23 12.04
C GLY A 59 12.91 -1.74 13.47
N GLY A 60 11.83 -1.35 14.16
CA GLY A 60 11.85 -0.98 15.57
C GLY A 60 12.26 -2.13 16.48
N TYR A 61 11.64 -3.31 16.31
CA TYR A 61 12.01 -4.50 17.09
C TYR A 61 13.44 -4.96 16.83
N VAL A 62 13.87 -5.00 15.55
CA VAL A 62 15.24 -5.36 15.16
C VAL A 62 16.25 -4.38 15.75
N GLY A 63 15.98 -3.08 15.66
CA GLY A 63 16.86 -2.04 16.18
C GLY A 63 17.01 -2.08 17.70
N ILE A 64 15.93 -2.31 18.44
CA ILE A 64 15.95 -2.38 19.91
C ILE A 64 16.60 -3.69 20.39
N LEU A 65 16.21 -4.84 19.84
CA LEU A 65 16.60 -6.16 20.36
C LEU A 65 18.01 -6.57 19.93
N LEU A 66 18.39 -6.29 18.69
CA LEU A 66 19.71 -6.66 18.18
C LEU A 66 20.72 -5.52 18.34
N GLY A 67 20.26 -4.30 18.66
CA GLY A 67 21.11 -3.11 18.69
C GLY A 67 21.73 -2.79 17.33
N VAL A 68 21.25 -3.42 16.25
CA VAL A 68 21.81 -3.26 14.91
C VAL A 68 21.10 -2.12 14.23
N SER A 69 21.81 -1.04 14.01
CA SER A 69 21.33 0.09 13.23
C SER A 69 21.70 -0.06 11.75
N PHE A 70 21.02 0.69 10.87
CA PHE A 70 21.46 0.81 9.46
C PHE A 70 22.93 1.24 9.35
N TYR A 71 23.43 1.99 10.34
CA TYR A 71 24.82 2.42 10.42
C TYR A 71 25.79 1.25 10.67
N ASP A 72 25.43 0.30 11.54
CA ASP A 72 26.24 -0.90 11.79
C ASP A 72 26.32 -1.80 10.56
N LEU A 73 25.21 -1.91 9.84
CA LEU A 73 25.15 -2.66 8.59
C LEU A 73 26.02 -2.00 7.51
N ALA A 74 25.96 -0.66 7.39
CA ALA A 74 26.82 0.10 6.49
C ALA A 74 28.32 -0.05 6.83
N LEU A 75 28.67 -0.06 8.12
CA LEU A 75 30.04 -0.30 8.59
C LEU A 75 30.54 -1.70 8.21
N LYS A 76 29.71 -2.74 8.39
CA LYS A 76 30.05 -4.11 7.98
C LYS A 76 30.27 -4.23 6.48
N ILE A 77 29.39 -3.62 5.68
CA ILE A 77 29.55 -3.60 4.22
C ILE A 77 30.83 -2.87 3.83
N LYS A 78 31.09 -1.68 4.37
CA LYS A 78 32.31 -0.92 4.10
C LYS A 78 33.57 -1.73 4.42
N LYS A 79 33.60 -2.41 5.58
CA LYS A 79 34.73 -3.23 5.98
C LYS A 79 34.96 -4.40 5.01
N SER A 80 33.89 -5.07 4.57
CA SER A 80 33.99 -6.14 3.57
C SER A 80 34.44 -5.63 2.19
N ALA A 81 34.00 -4.45 1.78
CA ALA A 81 34.38 -3.85 0.51
C ALA A 81 35.86 -3.45 0.49
N ILE A 82 36.35 -2.83 1.58
CA ILE A 82 37.77 -2.47 1.71
C ILE A 82 38.67 -3.70 1.71
N ALA A 83 38.28 -4.77 2.42
CA ALA A 83 39.05 -6.02 2.42
C ALA A 83 39.18 -6.64 1.02
N ARG A 84 38.11 -6.58 0.21
CA ARG A 84 38.15 -7.03 -1.19
C ARG A 84 39.03 -6.15 -2.06
N LEU A 85 38.96 -4.83 -1.91
CA LEU A 85 39.81 -3.90 -2.68
C LEU A 85 41.30 -4.08 -2.39
N GLN A 86 41.67 -4.38 -1.13
CA GLN A 86 43.05 -4.66 -0.78
C GLN A 86 43.56 -5.96 -1.42
N ALA A 87 42.73 -7.01 -1.43
CA ALA A 87 43.07 -8.25 -2.11
C ALA A 87 43.33 -8.04 -3.62
N TYR A 88 42.49 -7.22 -4.28
CA TYR A 88 42.70 -6.86 -5.69
C TYR A 88 44.02 -6.12 -5.92
N LYS A 89 44.34 -5.14 -5.07
CA LYS A 89 45.58 -4.36 -5.19
C LYS A 89 46.84 -5.23 -5.04
N THR A 90 46.82 -6.21 -4.13
CA THR A 90 47.93 -7.15 -3.95
C THR A 90 48.09 -8.10 -5.14
N THR A 91 47.00 -8.56 -5.78
CA THR A 91 47.11 -9.38 -7.00
C THR A 91 47.66 -8.62 -8.20
N ASP A 92 47.33 -7.33 -8.34
CA ASP A 92 47.89 -6.50 -9.42
C ASP A 92 49.40 -6.26 -9.24
N GLU A 93 49.87 -6.04 -8.01
CA GLU A 93 51.31 -5.90 -7.73
C GLU A 93 52.08 -7.20 -7.99
N VAL A 94 51.49 -8.37 -7.69
CA VAL A 94 52.11 -9.67 -7.96
C VAL A 94 52.19 -9.96 -9.46
N MET A 95 51.15 -9.64 -10.23
CA MET A 95 51.18 -9.80 -11.70
C MET A 95 52.13 -8.81 -12.40
N ALA A 96 52.41 -7.66 -11.80
CA ALA A 96 53.39 -6.71 -12.30
C ALA A 96 54.83 -7.19 -12.11
N PHE A 97 55.11 -7.93 -11.03
CA PHE A 97 56.43 -8.51 -10.76
C PHE A 97 56.77 -9.72 -11.64
N GLU A 98 55.78 -10.48 -12.10
CA GLU A 98 55.99 -11.66 -12.95
C GLU A 98 56.32 -11.32 -14.43
N LYS A 99 56.26 -10.04 -14.79
CA LYS A 99 56.57 -9.53 -16.15
C LYS A 99 57.98 -8.95 -16.33
N TYR A 100 58.78 -8.90 -15.27
CA TYR A 100 60.18 -8.46 -15.29
C TYR A 100 61.12 -9.64 -15.06
#